data_AF-A0AAD6NSH0-F1
#
_entry.id   AF-A0AAD6NSH0-F1
#
_cell.length_a   1.000
_cell.length_b   1.000
_cell.length_c   1.000
_cell.angle_alpha   90.00
_cell.angle_beta   90.00
_cell.angle_gamma   90.00
#
_symmetry.space_group_name_H-M   'P 1'
#
loop_
_entity.id
_entity.type
_entity.pdbx_description
1 polymer ?
#
loop_
_entity_poly.entity_id
_entity_poly.type
_entity_poly.pdbx_seq_one_letter_code
_entity_poly.pdbx_strand_id
1 'polypeptide(L)' 'MHPISHGKNIVREVRMAHQSGIMFSIIDNRMGAYPSECVERFVTLALSCCHDKQEKRPSIQGCGQGTGNHTQNDARS' A
#
# COMPACT_ATOMS: atom_id res chain seq x y z
N MET A 1 -19.18 -6.21 17.05
CA MET A 1 -19.30 -5.09 16.09
C MET A 1 -19.34 -5.68 14.69
N HIS A 2 -20.38 -5.41 13.90
CA HIS A 2 -20.39 -5.67 12.46
C HIS A 2 -20.32 -4.30 11.77
N PRO A 3 -19.13 -3.69 11.64
CA PRO A 3 -19.03 -2.28 11.28
C PRO A 3 -19.61 -2.00 9.89
N ILE A 4 -19.77 -3.03 9.07
CA ILE A 4 -20.30 -2.94 7.72
C ILE A 4 -20.98 -4.28 7.39
N SER A 5 -22.30 -4.28 7.21
CA SER A 5 -23.06 -5.49 6.82
C SER A 5 -23.28 -5.58 5.30
N HIS A 6 -23.35 -4.45 4.58
CA HIS A 6 -23.68 -4.36 3.15
C HIS A 6 -22.81 -3.37 2.36
N GLY A 7 -21.64 -3.02 2.87
CA GLY A 7 -20.68 -2.11 2.22
C GLY A 7 -19.30 -2.74 2.07
N LYS A 8 -18.52 -2.26 1.10
CA LYS A 8 -17.11 -2.68 0.95
C LYS A 8 -16.23 -1.83 1.87
N ASN A 9 -15.49 -2.48 2.76
CA ASN A 9 -14.47 -1.80 3.56
C ASN A 9 -13.22 -1.61 2.69
N ILE A 10 -12.97 -0.39 2.23
CA ILE A 10 -11.85 -0.11 1.31
C ILE A 10 -10.50 -0.56 1.88
N VAL A 11 -10.24 -0.34 3.17
CA VAL A 11 -8.99 -0.74 3.82
C VAL A 11 -8.84 -2.27 3.80
N ARG A 12 -9.93 -3.00 4.04
CA ARG A 12 -9.94 -4.47 3.98
C ARG A 12 -9.73 -4.97 2.56
N GLU A 13 -10.44 -4.43 1.58
CA GLU A 13 -10.31 -4.85 0.18
C GLU A 13 -8.87 -4.62 -0.34
N VAL A 14 -8.29 -3.45 -0.06
CA VAL A 14 -6.90 -3.13 -0.41
C VAL A 14 -5.92 -4.04 0.33
N ARG A 15 -6.13 -4.29 1.64
CA ARG A 15 -5.29 -5.20 2.42
C ARG A 15 -5.32 -6.62 1.88
N MET A 16 -6.49 -7.11 1.45
CA MET A 16 -6.64 -8.43 0.85
C MET A 16 -5.95 -8.52 -0.51
N ALA A 17 -6.16 -7.54 -1.39
CA ALA A 17 -5.48 -7.50 -2.68
C ALA A 17 -3.95 -7.41 -2.54
N HIS A 18 -3.46 -6.71 -1.52
CA HIS A 18 -2.03 -6.63 -1.21
C HIS A 18 -1.48 -7.99 -0.78
N GLN A 19 -2.16 -8.66 0.16
CA GLN A 19 -1.74 -9.96 0.68
C GLN A 19 -1.84 -11.09 -0.36
N SER A 20 -2.74 -10.99 -1.33
CA SER A 20 -2.88 -11.96 -2.42
C SER A 20 -2.06 -11.60 -3.67
N GLY A 21 -1.30 -10.50 -3.67
CA GLY A 21 -0.44 -10.10 -4.79
C GLY A 21 -1.20 -9.59 -6.02
N ILE A 22 -2.50 -9.29 -5.90
CA ILE A 22 -3.35 -8.81 -7.01
C ILE A 22 -3.60 -7.30 -6.97
N MET A 23 -2.68 -6.54 -6.37
CA MET A 23 -2.84 -5.10 -6.17
C MET A 23 -3.22 -4.33 -7.45
N PHE A 24 -2.57 -4.67 -8.57
CA PHE A 24 -2.84 -4.03 -9.86
C PHE A 24 -4.27 -4.24 -10.40
N SER A 25 -4.99 -5.25 -9.92
CA SER A 25 -6.40 -5.50 -10.33
C SER A 25 -7.40 -4.50 -9.75
N ILE A 26 -7.02 -3.80 -8.67
CA ILE A 26 -7.92 -2.87 -7.95
C ILE A 26 -7.53 -1.39 -8.16
N ILE A 27 -6.44 -1.11 -8.88
CA ILE A 27 -5.99 0.25 -9.17
C ILE A 27 -6.87 0.85 -10.26
N ASP A 28 -7.17 2.14 -10.13
CA ASP A 28 -7.93 2.88 -11.12
C ASP A 28 -7.19 2.89 -12.46
N ASN A 29 -7.81 2.29 -13.48
CA ASN A 29 -7.23 2.20 -14.82
C ASN A 29 -7.10 3.57 -15.52
N ARG A 30 -7.72 4.63 -14.98
CA ARG A 30 -7.62 6.00 -15.47
C ARG A 30 -6.34 6.71 -15.00
N MET A 31 -5.55 6.09 -14.12
CA MET A 31 -4.28 6.66 -13.65
C MET A 31 -3.16 6.67 -14.70
N GLY A 32 -3.36 6.02 -15.86
CA GLY A 32 -2.35 5.91 -16.90
C GLY A 32 -1.22 4.96 -16.51
N ALA A 33 -0.05 5.11 -17.13
CA ALA A 33 1.12 4.28 -16.87
C ALA A 33 1.85 4.73 -15.59
N TYR A 34 2.24 3.78 -14.76
CA TYR A 34 3.00 4.00 -13.54
C TYR A 34 4.02 2.87 -13.32
N PRO A 35 5.18 3.13 -12.69
CA PRO A 35 6.08 2.07 -12.27
C PRO A 35 5.42 1.21 -11.19
N SER A 36 5.53 -0.12 -11.32
CA SER A 36 5.00 -1.08 -10.34
C SER A 36 5.56 -0.84 -8.94
N GLU A 37 6.87 -0.56 -8.84
CA GLU A 37 7.56 -0.28 -7.59
C GLU A 37 6.98 0.93 -6.85
N CYS A 38 6.63 2.01 -7.57
CA CYS A 38 6.02 3.20 -6.97
C CYS A 38 4.67 2.86 -6.34
N VAL A 39 3.87 2.03 -7.01
CA VAL A 39 2.58 1.56 -6.51
C VAL A 39 2.75 0.70 -5.28
N GLU A 40 3.67 -0.27 -5.30
CA GLU A 40 3.91 -1.16 -4.16
C GLU A 40 4.32 -0.38 -2.91
N ARG A 41 5.25 0.58 -3.07
CA ARG A 41 5.67 1.46 -1.97
C ARG A 41 4.51 2.32 -1.46
N PHE A 42 3.74 2.90 -2.37
CA PHE A 42 2.61 3.76 -2.02
C PHE A 42 1.52 2.99 -1.25
N VAL A 43 1.18 1.79 -1.72
CA VAL A 43 0.19 0.93 -1.06
C VAL A 43 0.70 0.46 0.30
N THR A 44 1.97 0.08 0.41
CA THR A 44 2.58 -0.31 1.69
C THR A 44 2.48 0.83 2.70
N LEU A 45 2.81 2.05 2.28
CA LEU A 45 2.66 3.25 3.10
C LEU A 45 1.19 3.47 3.49
N ALA A 46 0.26 3.45 2.54
CA ALA A 46 -1.16 3.62 2.80
C ALA A 46 -1.70 2.59 3.82
N LEU A 47 -1.30 1.33 3.72
CA LEU A 47 -1.69 0.27 4.65
C LEU A 47 -1.12 0.50 6.06
N SER A 48 0.12 1.01 6.17
CA SER A 48 0.70 1.37 7.47
C SER A 48 -0.03 2.54 8.16
N CYS A 49 -0.43 3.56 7.39
CA CYS A 49 -1.26 4.67 7.87
C CYS A 49 -2.62 4.19 8.41
N CYS A 50 -3.17 3.11 7.82
CA CYS A 50 -4.44 2.51 8.21
C CYS A 50 -4.31 1.33 9.19
N HIS A 51 -3.19 1.21 9.92
CA HIS A 51 -3.04 0.11 10.88
C HIS A 51 -4.07 0.25 12.02
N ASP A 52 -4.65 -0.87 12.47
CA ASP A 52 -5.62 -0.89 13.58
C ASP A 52 -5.04 -0.41 14.92
N LYS A 53 -3.72 -0.43 15.06
CA LYS A 53 -3.00 -0.05 16.27
C LYS A 53 -2.38 1.33 16.06
N GLN A 54 -2.72 2.29 16.90
CA GLN A 54 -2.30 3.69 16.73
C GLN A 54 -0.78 3.85 16.79
N GLU A 55 -0.11 3.12 17.67
CA GLU A 55 1.34 3.14 17.85
C GLU A 55 2.12 2.58 16.66
N LYS A 56 1.45 1.83 15.77
CA LYS A 56 2.05 1.30 14.53
C LYS A 56 1.85 2.21 13.33
N ARG A 57 1.04 3.27 13.46
CA ARG A 57 0.83 4.23 12.37
C ARG A 57 2.04 5.16 12.30
N PRO A 58 2.58 5.40 11.09
CA PRO A 58 3.62 6.41 10.94
C PRO A 58 3.10 7.79 11.34
N SER A 59 4.00 8.65 11.82
CA SER A 59 3.70 10.08 11.94
C SER A 59 3.58 10.71 10.55
N ILE A 60 2.95 11.86 10.45
CA ILE A 60 2.86 12.59 9.17
C ILE A 60 4.24 12.87 8.54
N GLN A 61 5.25 13.10 9.38
CA GLN A 61 6.64 13.24 8.95
C GLN A 61 7.23 11.91 8.46
N GLY A 62 6.90 10.80 9.13
CA GLY A 62 7.31 9.45 8.74
C GLY A 62 6.72 8.98 7.41
N CYS A 63 5.57 9.52 6.99
CA CYS A 63 4.94 9.16 5.72
C CYS A 63 5.81 9.51 4.50
N GLY A 64 6.63 10.56 4.57
CA GLY A 64 7.52 10.96 3.47
C GLY A 64 8.83 10.17 3.38
N GLN A 65 9.17 9.39 4.39
CA GLN A 65 10.47 8.72 4.50
C GLN A 65 10.46 7.24 4.08
N GLY A 66 9.27 6.64 3.88
CA GLY A 66 9.12 5.24 3.44
C GLY A 66 9.51 4.96 1.98
N THR A 67 10.03 5.95 1.25
CA THR A 67 10.40 5.85 -0.17
C THR A 67 11.92 5.76 -0.41
N GLY A 68 12.74 5.72 0.64
CA GLY A 68 14.20 5.67 0.52
C GLY A 68 14.81 4.35 1.01
N ASN A 69 15.66 3.78 0.17
CA ASN A 69 16.66 2.72 0.43
C ASN A 69 16.27 1.29 0.01
N HIS A 70 16.31 1.05 -1.30
CA HIS A 70 16.95 -0.18 -1.78
C HIS A 70 18.17 0.21 -2.60
N THR A 71 19.35 -0.08 -2.06
CA THR A 71 20.59 -0.09 -2.81
C THR A 71 20.43 -1.12 -3.92
N GLN A 72 20.44 -0.65 -5.17
CA GLN A 72 20.50 -1.49 -6.35
C GLN A 72 21.86 -2.19 -6.37
N ASN A 73 21.93 -3.35 -5.73
CA ASN A 73 22.98 -4.34 -5.91
C ASN A 73 22.37 -5.54 -6.64
N ASP A 74 22.02 -5.36 -7.90
CA ASP A 74 21.88 -6.48 -8.81
C ASP A 74 22.99 -6.41 -9.85
N ALA A 75 23.84 -7.42 -9.73
CA ALA A 75 25.09 -7.58 -10.42
C ALA A 75 24.87 -7.66 -11.93
N ARG A 76 25.73 -6.91 -12.62
CA ARG A 76 26.19 -7.17 -13.98
C ARG A 76 26.50 -8.67 -14.15
N SER A 77 25.80 -9.33 -15.06
CA SER A 77 26.24 -10.52 -15.80
C SER A 77 25.60 -10.51 -17.17
#